data_AF-A0A3D3CGX1-F1
#
_entry.id   AF-A0A3D3CGX1-F1
#
_cell.length_a   1.000
_cell.length_b   1.000
_cell.length_c   1.000
_cell.angle_alpha   90.00
_cell.angle_beta   90.00
_cell.angle_gamma   90.00
#
_symmetry.space_group_name_H-M   'P 1'
#
loop_
_entity.id
_entity.type
_entity.pdbx_description
1 polymer ?
#
loop_
_entity_poly.entity_id
_entity_poly.type
_entity_poly.pdbx_seq_one_letter_code
_entity_poly.pdbx_strand_id
1 'polypeptide(L)'
;MAGKPSSLRLIFGRIRRNPIAFLGLLIILGYVGMALFAPVLAPHDPIRQDLDKSFAPISAEHPLGCDEFGRDILSRILFGARISLTIQVFSVGIALFVGVFLGAISGFFGGWIDEGIMRIMDILLAFPGILLALAIVAMLGPDLHNLIIAIGIYSIPQFARITRGSVLTVKQNEYVTAARAIGETKPSVILRYVLPNAISPIIIQTTLRMAT
;
A
#
# COMPACT_ATOMS: atom_id res chain seq x y z
N MET A 1 9.38 12.12 -37.63
CA MET A 1 9.49 11.72 -36.20
C MET A 1 8.14 11.92 -35.52
N ALA A 2 7.27 10.92 -35.51
CA ALA A 2 5.98 11.02 -34.82
C ALA A 2 6.20 10.80 -33.32
N GLY A 3 5.88 11.81 -32.50
CA GLY A 3 5.99 11.72 -31.04
C GLY A 3 5.14 10.55 -30.53
N LYS A 4 5.77 9.59 -29.85
CA LYS A 4 5.06 8.51 -29.16
C LYS A 4 3.96 9.14 -28.30
N PRO A 5 2.67 8.76 -28.47
CA PRO A 5 1.62 9.29 -27.62
C PRO A 5 2.01 9.01 -26.17
N SER A 6 1.91 10.04 -25.32
CA SER A 6 2.14 9.95 -23.87
C SER A 6 1.45 8.69 -23.34
N SER A 7 2.18 7.83 -22.63
CA SER A 7 1.69 6.56 -22.08
C SER A 7 0.37 6.72 -21.32
N LEU A 8 0.15 7.90 -20.72
CA LEU A 8 -1.07 8.27 -20.00
C LEU A 8 -2.30 8.37 -20.93
N ARG A 9 -2.15 8.89 -22.15
CA ARG A 9 -3.27 8.97 -23.12
C ARG A 9 -3.70 7.58 -23.60
N LEU A 10 -2.75 6.67 -23.77
CA LEU A 10 -3.02 5.28 -24.15
C LEU A 10 -3.72 4.53 -23.02
N ILE A 11 -3.30 4.73 -21.76
CA ILE A 11 -3.95 4.15 -20.58
C ILE A 11 -5.38 4.67 -20.45
N PHE A 12 -5.59 5.98 -20.58
CA PHE A 12 -6.92 6.59 -20.45
C PHE A 12 -7.90 6.13 -21.54
N GLY A 13 -7.41 5.99 -22.78
CA GLY A 13 -8.19 5.43 -23.88
C GLY A 13 -8.56 3.95 -23.65
N ARG A 14 -7.70 3.18 -22.99
CA ARG A 14 -7.94 1.77 -22.67
C ARG A 14 -8.91 1.59 -21.50
N ILE A 15 -8.84 2.44 -20.46
CA ILE A 15 -9.78 2.43 -19.33
C ILE A 15 -11.19 2.77 -19.81
N ARG A 16 -11.36 3.81 -20.65
CA ARG A 16 -12.69 4.18 -21.19
C ARG A 16 -13.33 3.11 -22.06
N ARG A 17 -12.53 2.25 -22.70
CA ARG A 17 -13.04 1.15 -23.53
C ARG A 17 -13.40 -0.10 -22.73
N ASN A 18 -12.95 -0.23 -21.49
CA ASN A 18 -13.22 -1.37 -20.64
C ASN A 18 -14.20 -0.98 -19.50
N PRO A 19 -15.46 -1.44 -19.52
CA PRO A 19 -16.47 -1.03 -18.54
C PRO A 19 -16.10 -1.43 -17.11
N ILE A 20 -15.40 -2.55 -16.92
CA ILE A 20 -14.93 -3.00 -15.60
C ILE A 20 -13.84 -2.07 -15.06
N ALA A 21 -12.88 -1.69 -15.92
CA ALA A 21 -11.82 -0.76 -15.53
C ALA A 21 -12.38 0.64 -15.21
N PHE A 22 -13.39 1.08 -15.96
CA PHE A 22 -14.07 2.34 -15.70
C PHE A 22 -14.85 2.32 -14.38
N LEU A 23 -15.60 1.25 -14.10
CA LEU A 23 -16.31 1.08 -12.84
C LEU A 23 -15.35 1.06 -11.64
N GLY A 24 -14.25 0.32 -11.74
CA GLY A 24 -13.22 0.30 -10.71
C GLY A 24 -12.62 1.68 -10.44
N LEU A 25 -12.33 2.44 -11.50
CA LEU A 25 -11.86 3.83 -11.38
C LEU A 25 -12.89 4.71 -10.67
N LEU A 26 -14.18 4.59 -11.01
CA LEU A 26 -15.25 5.36 -10.39
C LEU A 26 -15.40 5.05 -8.89
N ILE A 27 -15.28 3.78 -8.50
CA ILE A 27 -15.30 3.37 -7.09
C ILE A 27 -14.11 3.97 -6.34
N ILE A 28 -12.90 3.88 -6.88
CA ILE A 28 -11.70 4.45 -6.25
C ILE A 28 -11.83 5.98 -6.11
N LEU A 29 -12.26 6.67 -7.17
CA LEU A 29 -12.47 8.12 -7.12
C LEU A 29 -13.57 8.51 -6.13
N GLY A 30 -14.65 7.73 -6.04
CA GLY A 30 -15.70 7.92 -5.04
C GLY A 30 -15.16 7.77 -3.63
N TYR A 31 -14.40 6.71 -3.36
CA TYR A 31 -13.80 6.45 -2.04
C TYR A 31 -12.78 7.53 -1.62
N VAL A 32 -11.90 7.93 -2.55
CA VAL A 32 -10.93 9.02 -2.33
C VAL A 32 -11.66 10.35 -2.14
N GLY A 33 -12.69 10.64 -2.95
CA GLY A 33 -13.51 11.84 -2.81
C GLY A 33 -14.20 11.89 -1.45
N MET A 34 -14.79 10.77 -1.01
CA MET A 34 -15.42 10.64 0.30
C MET A 34 -14.46 10.99 1.45
N ALA A 35 -13.23 10.49 1.39
CA ALA A 35 -12.20 10.76 2.38
C ALA A 35 -11.68 12.21 2.36
N LEU A 36 -11.47 12.79 1.17
CA LEU A 36 -10.97 14.16 1.01
C LEU A 36 -12.01 15.19 1.44
N PHE A 37 -13.27 14.99 1.05
CA PHE A 37 -14.37 15.88 1.37
C PHE A 37 -15.03 15.56 2.71
N ALA A 38 -14.54 14.58 3.48
CA ALA A 38 -15.06 14.23 4.79
C ALA A 38 -15.28 15.43 5.74
N PRO A 39 -14.37 16.42 5.86
CA PRO A 39 -14.58 17.57 6.74
C PRO A 39 -15.74 18.49 6.33
N VAL A 40 -16.14 18.44 5.07
CA VAL A 40 -17.22 19.27 4.51
C VAL A 40 -18.53 18.49 4.41
N LEU A 41 -18.44 17.18 4.14
CA LEU A 41 -19.59 16.29 3.97
C LEU A 41 -20.12 15.75 5.29
N ALA A 42 -19.31 15.71 6.35
CA ALA A 42 -19.71 15.21 7.65
C ALA A 42 -20.72 16.17 8.32
N PRO A 43 -21.93 15.70 8.66
CA PRO A 43 -22.91 16.55 9.34
C PRO A 43 -22.47 16.95 10.75
N HIS A 44 -21.79 16.03 11.44
CA HIS A 44 -21.38 16.17 12.83
C HIS A 44 -19.91 15.80 13.05
N ASP A 45 -19.37 16.16 14.22
CA ASP A 45 -18.06 15.69 14.67
C ASP A 45 -18.08 14.16 14.86
N PRO A 46 -17.17 13.40 14.20
CA PRO A 46 -17.16 11.93 14.25
C PRO A 46 -16.82 11.33 15.62
N ILE A 47 -16.25 12.11 16.54
CA ILE A 47 -15.79 11.64 17.86
C ILE A 47 -16.73 12.12 18.97
N ARG A 48 -17.48 13.20 18.74
CA ARG A 48 -18.40 13.78 19.72
C ARG A 48 -19.46 12.77 20.14
N GLN A 49 -19.47 12.42 21.42
CA GLN A 49 -20.44 11.52 22.02
C GLN A 49 -21.66 12.30 22.53
N ASP A 50 -22.84 11.69 22.40
CA ASP A 50 -24.10 12.22 22.89
C ASP A 50 -25.00 11.04 23.32
N LEU A 51 -24.87 10.62 24.58
CA LEU A 51 -25.53 9.40 25.07
C LEU A 51 -27.06 9.47 24.98
N ASP A 52 -27.65 10.67 24.98
CA ASP A 52 -29.10 10.86 24.82
C ASP A 52 -29.57 10.44 23.41
N LYS A 53 -28.66 10.45 22.43
CA LYS A 53 -28.87 10.01 21.06
C LYS A 53 -28.33 8.61 20.79
N SER A 54 -28.04 7.82 21.82
CA SER A 54 -27.59 6.43 21.66
C SER A 54 -28.62 5.62 20.86
N PHE A 55 -28.15 4.92 19.82
CA PHE A 55 -28.98 4.17 18.88
C PHE A 55 -30.12 4.99 18.23
N ALA A 56 -29.94 6.30 18.08
CA ALA A 56 -30.92 7.13 17.39
C ALA A 56 -31.16 6.59 15.96
N PRO A 57 -32.44 6.47 15.53
CA PRO A 57 -32.78 5.96 14.21
C PRO A 57 -32.37 6.95 13.12
N ILE A 58 -32.46 6.49 11.86
CA ILE A 58 -32.25 7.33 10.68
C ILE A 58 -33.17 8.55 10.72
N SER A 59 -32.58 9.74 10.59
CA SER A 59 -33.29 11.02 10.59
C SER A 59 -32.60 12.03 9.66
N ALA A 60 -33.23 13.18 9.42
CA ALA A 60 -32.60 14.25 8.63
C ALA A 60 -31.34 14.82 9.31
N GLU A 61 -31.28 14.80 10.65
CA GLU A 61 -30.11 15.22 11.42
C GLU A 61 -29.02 14.13 11.45
N HIS A 62 -29.42 12.87 11.49
CA HIS A 62 -28.54 11.69 11.48
C HIS A 62 -28.91 10.75 10.32
N PRO A 63 -28.41 11.01 9.10
CA PRO A 63 -28.85 10.31 7.88
C PRO A 63 -28.63 8.79 7.91
N LEU A 64 -27.69 8.32 8.73
CA LEU A 64 -27.43 6.89 8.96
C LEU A 64 -27.68 6.46 10.42
N GLY A 65 -28.29 7.32 11.23
CA GLY A 65 -28.48 7.10 12.67
C GLY A 65 -27.20 7.26 13.49
N CYS A 66 -27.28 6.89 14.76
CA CYS A 66 -26.19 6.97 15.72
C CYS A 66 -25.76 5.61 16.27
N ASP A 67 -24.50 5.51 16.73
CA ASP A 67 -23.99 4.32 17.39
C ASP A 67 -24.34 4.25 18.89
N GLU A 68 -23.82 3.23 19.59
CA GLU A 68 -24.06 3.01 21.02
C GLU A 68 -23.61 4.17 21.93
N PHE A 69 -22.72 5.04 21.45
CA PHE A 69 -22.25 6.23 22.15
C PHE A 69 -22.90 7.52 21.61
N GLY A 70 -23.92 7.39 20.76
CA GLY A 70 -24.64 8.49 20.15
C GLY A 70 -23.85 9.27 19.09
N ARG A 71 -22.77 8.69 18.56
CA ARG A 71 -21.97 9.34 17.51
C ARG A 71 -22.64 9.11 16.15
N ASP A 72 -22.62 10.13 15.30
CA ASP A 72 -23.20 10.07 13.96
C ASP A 72 -22.45 9.06 13.06
N ILE A 73 -23.17 8.05 12.56
CA ILE A 73 -22.58 6.96 11.80
C ILE A 73 -22.04 7.45 10.44
N LEU A 74 -22.72 8.40 9.79
CA LEU A 74 -22.28 8.93 8.49
C LEU A 74 -20.95 9.67 8.62
N SER A 75 -20.84 10.59 9.58
CA SER A 75 -19.59 11.27 9.92
C SER A 75 -18.47 10.28 10.22
N ARG A 76 -18.76 9.22 10.99
CA ARG A 76 -17.77 8.18 11.31
C ARG A 76 -17.32 7.40 10.10
N ILE A 77 -18.20 7.12 9.14
CA ILE A 77 -17.83 6.44 7.88
C ILE A 77 -16.95 7.35 7.02
N LEU A 78 -17.30 8.63 6.88
CA LEU A 78 -16.54 9.61 6.08
C LEU A 78 -15.12 9.80 6.63
N PHE A 79 -14.99 10.06 7.93
CA PHE A 79 -13.69 10.19 8.58
C PHE A 79 -12.95 8.86 8.69
N GLY A 80 -13.67 7.75 8.88
CA GLY A 80 -13.13 6.40 8.84
C GLY A 80 -12.44 6.10 7.51
N ALA A 81 -13.06 6.45 6.38
CA ALA A 81 -12.45 6.31 5.06
C ALA A 81 -11.16 7.12 4.91
N ARG A 82 -11.10 8.32 5.48
CA ARG A 82 -9.88 9.14 5.51
C ARG A 82 -8.77 8.48 6.31
N ILE A 83 -9.08 7.93 7.49
CA ILE A 83 -8.12 7.22 8.33
C ILE A 83 -7.64 5.94 7.63
N SER A 84 -8.55 5.14 7.09
CA SER A 84 -8.22 3.91 6.35
C SER A 84 -7.31 4.17 5.15
N LEU A 85 -7.61 5.18 4.32
CA LEU A 85 -6.75 5.54 3.20
C LEU A 85 -5.36 5.97 3.66
N THR A 86 -5.30 6.77 4.72
CA THR A 86 -4.02 7.22 5.31
C THR A 86 -3.20 6.01 5.73
N ILE A 87 -3.79 5.09 6.50
CA ILE A 87 -3.11 3.88 6.96
C ILE A 87 -2.60 3.06 5.78
N GLN A 88 -3.43 2.78 4.78
CA GLN A 88 -3.05 1.92 3.66
C GLN A 88 -1.96 2.55 2.79
N VAL A 89 -2.08 3.84 2.46
CA VAL A 89 -1.08 4.51 1.61
C VAL A 89 0.28 4.55 2.28
N PHE A 90 0.36 4.95 3.56
CA PHE A 90 1.64 5.11 4.23
C PHE A 90 2.27 3.77 4.64
N SER A 91 1.48 2.83 5.18
CA SER A 91 2.02 1.53 5.61
C SER A 91 2.49 0.69 4.42
N VAL A 92 1.70 0.61 3.35
CA VAL A 92 2.09 -0.07 2.10
C VAL A 92 3.26 0.66 1.45
N GLY A 93 3.31 1.99 1.51
CA GLY A 93 4.44 2.79 1.03
C GLY A 93 5.76 2.44 1.73
N ILE A 94 5.75 2.33 3.06
CA ILE A 94 6.91 1.89 3.86
C ILE A 94 7.33 0.48 3.44
N ALA A 95 6.38 -0.45 3.42
CA ALA A 95 6.64 -1.85 3.09
C ALA A 95 7.16 -2.03 1.67
N LEU A 96 6.59 -1.29 0.71
CA LEU A 96 7.01 -1.25 -0.67
C LEU A 96 8.44 -0.72 -0.78
N PHE A 97 8.75 0.44 -0.20
CA PHE A 97 10.07 1.04 -0.31
C PHE A 97 11.15 0.16 0.32
N VAL A 98 10.95 -0.22 1.59
CA VAL A 98 11.94 -1.01 2.34
C VAL A 98 12.01 -2.44 1.81
N GLY A 99 10.87 -3.07 1.55
CA GLY A 99 10.81 -4.43 1.03
C GLY A 99 11.41 -4.54 -0.37
N VAL A 100 11.07 -3.64 -1.30
CA VAL A 100 11.67 -3.64 -2.64
C VAL A 100 13.17 -3.41 -2.56
N PHE A 101 13.63 -2.48 -1.73
CA PHE A 101 15.06 -2.24 -1.54
C PHE A 101 15.79 -3.48 -1.02
N LEU A 102 15.31 -4.08 0.07
CA LEU A 102 15.92 -5.28 0.66
C LEU A 102 15.86 -6.47 -0.29
N GLY A 103 14.71 -6.70 -0.93
CA GLY A 103 14.53 -7.78 -1.90
C GLY A 103 15.40 -7.62 -3.13
N ALA A 104 15.61 -6.40 -3.61
CA ALA A 104 16.50 -6.14 -4.73
C ALA A 104 17.96 -6.42 -4.39
N ILE A 105 18.40 -6.02 -3.19
CA ILE A 105 19.75 -6.32 -2.70
C ILE A 105 19.94 -7.83 -2.54
N SER A 106 19.04 -8.51 -1.83
CA SER A 106 19.12 -9.95 -1.60
C SER A 106 19.10 -10.73 -2.93
N GLY A 107 18.18 -10.39 -3.83
CA GLY A 107 18.07 -11.05 -5.14
C GLY A 107 19.27 -10.80 -6.06
N PHE A 108 19.84 -9.59 -6.05
CA PHE A 108 20.95 -9.25 -6.94
C PHE A 108 22.28 -9.81 -6.45
N PHE A 109 22.61 -9.61 -5.17
CA PHE A 109 23.92 -9.99 -4.61
C PHE A 109 24.00 -11.48 -4.23
N GLY A 110 22.90 -12.09 -3.75
CA GLY A 110 22.90 -13.50 -3.35
C GLY A 110 23.80 -13.80 -2.13
N GLY A 111 24.08 -15.09 -1.91
CA GLY A 111 25.02 -15.56 -0.89
C GLY A 111 24.60 -15.19 0.53
N TRP A 112 25.55 -14.73 1.35
CA TRP A 112 25.33 -14.47 2.77
C TRP A 112 24.45 -13.23 3.02
N ILE A 113 24.46 -12.26 2.10
CA ILE A 113 23.57 -11.09 2.18
C ILE A 113 22.12 -11.52 2.00
N ASP A 114 21.88 -12.41 1.04
CA ASP A 114 20.56 -12.97 0.78
C ASP A 114 20.06 -13.78 1.99
N GLU A 115 20.89 -14.69 2.48
CA GLU A 115 20.56 -15.51 3.66
C GLU A 115 20.25 -14.63 4.88
N GLY A 116 21.08 -13.63 5.18
CA GLY A 116 20.86 -12.72 6.31
C GLY A 116 19.56 -11.92 6.20
N ILE A 117 19.29 -11.33 5.03
CA ILE A 117 18.06 -10.56 4.80
C ILE A 117 16.84 -11.48 4.91
N MET A 118 16.86 -12.62 4.23
CA MET A 118 15.74 -13.56 4.25
C MET A 118 15.51 -14.15 5.64
N ARG A 119 16.56 -14.38 6.43
CA ARG A 119 16.43 -14.85 7.81
C ARG A 119 15.71 -13.84 8.70
N ILE A 120 16.00 -12.54 8.55
CA ILE A 120 15.27 -11.48 9.26
C ILE A 120 13.80 -11.47 8.81
N MET A 121 13.54 -11.62 7.50
CA MET A 121 12.17 -11.69 6.99
C MET A 121 11.41 -12.90 7.54
N ASP A 122 12.08 -14.05 7.70
CA ASP A 122 11.51 -15.27 8.27
C ASP A 122 11.14 -15.08 9.75
N ILE A 123 12.00 -14.40 10.52
CA ILE A 123 11.73 -14.06 11.93
C ILE A 123 10.49 -13.17 12.04
N LEU A 124 10.36 -12.15 11.19
CA LEU A 124 9.19 -11.26 11.18
C LEU A 124 7.90 -12.02 10.84
N LEU A 125 7.97 -12.96 9.90
CA LEU A 125 6.82 -13.78 9.49
C LEU A 125 6.46 -14.90 10.48
N ALA A 126 7.34 -15.23 11.42
CA ALA A 126 7.05 -16.21 12.46
C ALA A 126 5.97 -15.72 13.44
N PHE A 127 5.81 -14.40 13.59
CA PHE A 127 4.77 -13.81 14.42
C PHE A 127 3.46 -13.62 13.62
N PRO A 128 2.30 -13.94 14.21
CA PRO A 128 1.01 -13.55 13.63
C PRO A 128 0.94 -12.03 13.45
N GLY A 129 0.50 -11.57 12.28
CA GLY A 129 0.65 -10.16 11.88
C GLY A 129 -0.02 -9.16 12.81
N ILE A 130 -1.23 -9.49 13.28
CA ILE A 130 -1.96 -8.66 14.24
C ILE A 130 -1.20 -8.59 15.58
N LEU A 131 -0.64 -9.71 16.05
CA LEU A 131 0.12 -9.74 17.31
C LEU A 131 1.40 -8.93 17.21
N LEU A 132 2.12 -9.01 16.10
CA LEU A 132 3.32 -8.20 15.87
C LEU A 132 2.97 -6.71 15.84
N ALA A 133 1.91 -6.35 15.11
CA ALA A 133 1.46 -4.95 15.04
C ALA A 133 1.04 -4.41 16.41
N LEU A 134 0.28 -5.20 17.18
CA LEU A 134 -0.13 -4.84 18.54
C LEU A 134 1.07 -4.71 19.49
N ALA A 135 2.06 -5.59 19.40
CA ALA A 135 3.26 -5.51 20.23
C ALA A 135 4.04 -4.21 19.94
N ILE A 136 4.22 -3.86 18.67
CA ILE A 136 4.90 -2.61 18.27
C ILE A 136 4.11 -1.39 18.77
N VAL A 137 2.78 -1.36 18.57
CA VAL A 137 1.93 -0.26 19.05
C VAL A 137 1.94 -0.17 20.58
N ALA A 138 1.93 -1.29 21.29
CA ALA A 138 2.01 -1.30 22.75
C ALA A 138 3.35 -0.75 23.26
N MET A 139 4.45 -0.99 22.55
CA MET A 139 5.76 -0.45 22.89
C MET A 139 5.92 1.03 22.56
N LEU A 140 5.40 1.49 21.42
CA LEU A 140 5.54 2.87 20.94
C LEU A 140 4.44 3.82 21.47
N GLY A 141 3.33 3.26 21.96
CA GLY A 141 2.15 3.97 22.41
C GLY A 141 1.02 4.02 21.36
N PRO A 142 -0.24 4.19 21.79
CA PRO A 142 -1.40 4.23 20.92
C PRO A 142 -1.44 5.55 20.13
N ASP A 143 -0.86 5.54 18.93
CA ASP A 143 -0.88 6.65 17.99
C ASP A 143 -1.07 6.15 16.56
N LEU A 144 -1.72 6.96 15.72
CA LEU A 144 -1.96 6.63 14.31
C LEU A 144 -0.64 6.39 13.54
N HIS A 145 0.40 7.18 13.82
CA HIS A 145 1.71 7.04 13.16
C HIS A 145 2.39 5.73 13.59
N ASN A 146 2.30 5.38 14.87
CA ASN A 146 2.85 4.12 15.38
C ASN A 146 2.15 2.91 14.74
N LEU A 147 0.83 2.98 14.56
CA LEU A 147 0.08 1.95 13.85
C LEU A 147 0.52 1.81 12.39
N ILE A 148 0.71 2.93 11.68
CA ILE A 148 1.21 2.95 10.30
C ILE A 148 2.57 2.27 10.20
N ILE A 149 3.50 2.61 11.11
CA ILE A 149 4.83 2.02 11.15
C ILE A 149 4.76 0.52 11.44
N ALA A 150 3.95 0.12 12.42
CA ALA A 150 3.78 -1.28 12.81
C ALA A 150 3.27 -2.15 11.65
N ILE A 151 2.20 -1.70 10.97
CA ILE A 151 1.63 -2.39 9.81
C ILE A 151 2.63 -2.41 8.63
N GLY A 152 3.34 -1.30 8.43
CA GLY A 152 4.37 -1.19 7.40
C GLY A 152 5.48 -2.22 7.61
N ILE A 153 6.04 -2.30 8.82
CA ILE A 153 7.10 -3.26 9.19
C ILE A 153 6.63 -4.70 8.96
N TYR A 154 5.42 -5.03 9.42
CA TYR A 154 4.85 -6.37 9.22
C TYR A 154 4.74 -6.76 7.74
N SER A 155 4.53 -5.79 6.85
CA SER A 155 4.34 -6.05 5.42
C SER A 155 5.64 -6.11 4.62
N ILE A 156 6.78 -5.67 5.18
CA ILE A 156 8.10 -5.69 4.51
C ILE A 156 8.48 -7.07 3.94
N PRO A 157 8.36 -8.19 4.68
CA PRO A 157 8.78 -9.51 4.20
C PRO A 157 8.13 -9.94 2.89
N GLN A 158 6.88 -9.55 2.69
CA GLN A 158 6.10 -9.95 1.52
C GLN A 158 6.61 -9.22 0.26
N PHE A 159 6.86 -7.92 0.36
CA PHE A 159 7.48 -7.15 -0.72
C PHE A 159 8.93 -7.56 -0.97
N ALA A 160 9.70 -7.85 0.08
CA ALA A 160 11.08 -8.32 -0.02
C ALA A 160 11.18 -9.65 -0.78
N ARG A 161 10.34 -10.63 -0.45
CA ARG A 161 10.34 -11.95 -1.10
C ARG A 161 9.91 -11.88 -2.56
N ILE A 162 8.84 -11.15 -2.87
CA ILE A 162 8.36 -10.99 -4.27
C ILE A 162 9.39 -10.26 -5.12
N THR A 163 9.99 -9.19 -4.58
CA THR A 163 11.04 -8.46 -5.29
C THR A 163 12.27 -9.33 -5.49
N ARG A 164 12.72 -10.04 -4.46
CA ARG A 164 13.84 -11.00 -4.56
C ARG A 164 13.60 -12.03 -5.67
N GLY A 165 12.45 -12.70 -5.66
CA GLY A 165 12.11 -13.70 -6.67
C GLY A 165 12.14 -13.12 -8.09
N SER A 166 11.55 -11.93 -8.26
CA SER A 166 11.53 -11.23 -9.55
C SER A 166 12.93 -10.83 -10.02
N VAL A 167 13.77 -10.33 -9.11
CA VAL A 167 15.16 -9.97 -9.38
C VAL A 167 16.01 -11.18 -9.73
N LEU A 168 15.81 -12.33 -9.06
CA LEU A 168 16.49 -13.58 -9.37
C LEU A 168 16.22 -14.05 -10.80
N THR A 169 14.99 -13.89 -11.29
CA THR A 169 14.64 -14.19 -12.68
C THR A 169 15.23 -13.16 -13.64
N VAL A 170 14.97 -11.87 -13.39
CA VAL A 170 15.37 -10.79 -14.31
C VAL A 170 16.89 -10.69 -14.47
N LYS A 171 17.67 -10.94 -13.41
CA LYS A 171 19.13 -10.84 -13.46
C LYS A 171 19.79 -11.88 -14.37
N GLN A 172 19.07 -12.92 -14.78
CA GLN A 172 19.55 -13.97 -15.69
C GLN A 172 19.36 -13.61 -17.17
N ASN A 173 18.62 -12.55 -17.48
CA ASN A 173 18.36 -12.15 -18.87
C ASN A 173 19.63 -11.66 -19.59
N GLU A 174 19.72 -11.95 -20.88
CA GLU A 174 20.88 -11.64 -21.73
C GLU A 174 21.25 -10.14 -21.72
N TYR A 175 20.25 -9.25 -21.74
CA TYR A 175 20.50 -7.80 -21.71
C TYR A 175 21.17 -7.33 -20.41
N VAL A 176 20.93 -8.01 -19.28
CA VAL A 176 21.60 -7.70 -18.00
C VAL A 176 23.05 -8.21 -18.03
N THR A 177 23.28 -9.36 -18.65
CA THR A 177 24.63 -9.90 -18.87
C THR A 177 25.43 -9.01 -19.81
N ALA A 178 24.84 -8.56 -20.92
CA ALA A 178 25.45 -7.61 -21.84
C ALA A 178 25.79 -6.28 -21.16
N ALA A 179 24.88 -5.71 -20.36
CA ALA A 179 25.13 -4.49 -19.59
C ALA A 179 26.33 -4.65 -18.63
N ARG A 180 26.46 -5.81 -17.97
CA ARG A 180 27.62 -6.09 -17.11
C ARG A 180 28.92 -6.26 -17.91
N ALA A 181 28.85 -6.87 -19.09
CA ALA A 181 30.03 -7.09 -19.95
C ALA A 181 30.62 -5.78 -20.48
N ILE A 182 29.79 -4.76 -20.72
CA ILE A 182 30.24 -3.42 -21.12
C ILE A 182 30.71 -2.55 -19.94
N GLY A 183 30.76 -3.11 -18.73
CA GLY A 183 31.31 -2.43 -17.54
C GLY A 183 30.33 -1.55 -16.76
N GLU A 184 29.00 -1.71 -16.93
CA GLU A 184 28.03 -0.97 -16.11
C GLU A 184 28.18 -1.30 -14.62
N THR A 185 28.09 -0.26 -13.79
CA THR A 185 28.23 -0.41 -12.33
C THR A 185 27.05 -1.18 -11.75
N LYS A 186 27.28 -1.96 -10.67
CA LYS A 186 26.22 -2.76 -10.03
C LYS A 186 24.95 -1.95 -9.69
N PRO A 187 25.02 -0.74 -9.09
CA PRO A 187 23.84 0.07 -8.83
C PRO A 187 23.11 0.51 -10.10
N SER A 188 23.85 0.86 -11.15
CA SER A 188 23.29 1.19 -12.47
C SER A 188 22.53 0.00 -13.07
N VAL A 189 23.12 -1.20 -13.03
CA VAL A 189 22.49 -2.44 -13.49
C VAL A 189 21.17 -2.70 -12.74
N ILE A 190 21.19 -2.58 -11.41
CA ILE A 190 19.99 -2.78 -10.57
C ILE A 190 18.90 -1.76 -10.92
N LEU A 191 19.21 -0.47 -10.91
CA LEU A 191 18.21 0.59 -11.03
C LEU A 191 17.69 0.80 -12.46
N ARG A 192 18.52 0.57 -13.48
CA ARG A 192 18.15 0.84 -14.88
C ARG A 192 17.67 -0.39 -15.64
N TYR A 193 18.14 -1.59 -15.30
CA TYR A 193 17.85 -2.79 -16.07
C TYR A 193 17.07 -3.83 -15.30
N VAL A 194 17.34 -4.01 -14.00
CA VAL A 194 16.72 -5.09 -13.22
C VAL A 194 15.39 -4.65 -12.62
N LEU A 195 15.41 -3.61 -11.77
CA LEU A 195 14.22 -3.15 -11.05
C LEU A 195 13.08 -2.74 -11.98
N PRO A 196 13.30 -1.94 -13.05
CA PRO A 196 12.21 -1.56 -13.97
C PRO A 196 11.50 -2.77 -14.60
N ASN A 197 12.22 -3.87 -14.82
CA ASN A 197 11.67 -5.10 -15.37
C ASN A 197 11.06 -6.04 -14.30
N ALA A 198 11.32 -5.77 -13.01
CA ALA A 198 10.74 -6.49 -11.88
C ALA A 198 9.49 -5.79 -11.29
N ILE A 199 9.11 -4.62 -11.81
CA ILE A 199 8.01 -3.80 -11.27
C ILE A 199 6.63 -4.48 -11.41
N SER A 200 6.39 -5.28 -12.45
CA SER A 200 5.06 -5.87 -12.71
C SER A 200 4.47 -6.66 -11.52
N PRO A 201 5.17 -7.68 -10.96
CA PRO A 201 4.68 -8.39 -9.78
C PRO A 201 4.63 -7.50 -8.52
N ILE A 202 5.49 -6.50 -8.41
CA ILE A 202 5.50 -5.55 -7.30
C ILE A 202 4.22 -4.70 -7.32
N ILE A 203 3.81 -4.17 -8.49
CA ILE A 203 2.56 -3.41 -8.65
C ILE A 203 1.36 -4.27 -8.25
N ILE A 204 1.32 -5.53 -8.72
CA ILE A 204 0.23 -6.45 -8.38
C ILE A 204 0.17 -6.64 -6.86
N GLN A 205 1.32 -6.87 -6.23
CA GLN A 205 1.40 -7.02 -4.77
C GLN A 205 0.93 -5.76 -4.04
N THR A 206 1.31 -4.56 -4.50
CA THR A 206 0.83 -3.29 -3.96
C THR A 206 -0.69 -3.21 -4.00
N THR A 207 -1.31 -3.56 -5.14
CA THR A 207 -2.78 -3.52 -5.26
C THR A 207 -3.47 -4.51 -4.33
N LEU A 208 -2.93 -5.72 -4.18
CA LEU A 208 -3.48 -6.73 -3.26
C LEU A 208 -3.38 -6.29 -1.80
N ARG A 209 -2.29 -5.62 -1.42
CA ARG A 209 -2.11 -5.13 -0.04
C ARG A 209 -2.92 -3.91 0.30
N MET A 210 -3.21 -3.05 -0.66
CA MET A 210 -4.12 -1.93 -0.42
C MET A 210 -5.58 -2.39 -0.24
N ALA A 211 -5.93 -3.59 -0.75
CA ALA A 211 -7.28 -4.13 -0.68
C ALA A 211 -7.62 -4.84 0.65
N THR A 212 -6.62 -5.25 1.42
CA THR A 212 -6.75 -6.01 2.69
C THR A 212 -6.33 -5.15 3.87
#